data_AF-A0A0Q4BBW8-F1
#
_entry.id   AF-A0A0Q4BBW8-F1
#
_cell.length_a   1.000
_cell.length_b   1.000
_cell.length_c   1.000
_cell.angle_alpha   90.00
_cell.angle_beta   90.00
_cell.angle_gamma   90.00
#
_symmetry.space_group_name_H-M   'P 1'
#
loop_
_entity.id
_entity.type
_entity.pdbx_description
1 polymer ?
#
loop_
_entity_poly.entity_id
_entity_poly.type
_entity_poly.pdbx_seq_one_letter_code
_entity_poly.pdbx_strand_id
1 'polypeptide(L)'
;MTLDGNDVLSKFKNIIPDYLEKELKRKLVSNEMDEVTVFLRDKIAPIVRDYFSKISTPGLIDGEEILWQSGGQGFIHSRSSTWAITNYRALIYHTPHRKKPAAIKVAGLAISDVITMNQHRRSNSSHSGGFIYKKGIGLGAGSGSSTSTQYGDLVFIFDGKEVLRFPNVSDPNGVKRMVTALKRQIQV
;
A
#
# COMPACT_ATOMS: atom_id res chain seq x y z
N MET A 1 -26.21 2.20 -13.23
CA MET A 1 -24.81 2.52 -13.52
C MET A 1 -24.40 1.65 -14.70
N THR A 2 -24.47 2.19 -15.91
CA THR A 2 -24.01 1.50 -17.12
C THR A 2 -22.49 1.35 -17.01
N LEU A 3 -22.01 0.13 -16.89
CA LEU A 3 -20.58 -0.17 -16.85
C LEU A 3 -20.05 -0.02 -18.28
N ASP A 4 -19.34 1.08 -18.54
CA ASP A 4 -18.56 1.21 -19.77
C ASP A 4 -17.44 0.16 -19.76
N GLY A 5 -17.38 -0.70 -20.77
CA GLY A 5 -16.36 -1.76 -20.86
C GLY A 5 -14.93 -1.21 -20.87
N ASN A 6 -14.71 0.00 -21.42
CA ASN A 6 -13.41 0.65 -21.36
C ASN A 6 -13.04 1.09 -19.94
N ASP A 7 -14.00 1.64 -19.20
CA ASP A 7 -13.80 2.02 -17.79
C ASP A 7 -13.43 0.78 -16.94
N VAL A 8 -14.15 -0.33 -17.13
CA VAL A 8 -13.89 -1.60 -16.44
C VAL A 8 -12.49 -2.13 -16.73
N LEU A 9 -12.08 -2.14 -18.01
CA LEU A 9 -10.73 -2.56 -18.39
C LEU A 9 -9.65 -1.69 -17.76
N SER A 10 -9.85 -0.37 -17.72
CA SER A 10 -8.87 0.54 -17.14
C SER A 10 -8.70 0.32 -15.62
N LYS A 11 -9.81 0.12 -14.89
CA LYS A 11 -9.83 0.03 -13.43
C LYS A 11 -9.39 -1.32 -12.89
N PHE A 12 -9.68 -2.39 -13.64
CA PHE A 12 -9.53 -3.76 -13.17
C PHE A 12 -8.54 -4.58 -14.00
N LYS A 13 -7.73 -3.93 -14.85
CA LYS A 13 -6.72 -4.57 -15.70
C LYS A 13 -5.89 -5.63 -14.98
N ASN A 14 -5.44 -5.32 -13.76
CA ASN A 14 -4.50 -6.17 -13.03
C ASN A 14 -5.16 -7.37 -12.33
N ILE A 15 -6.48 -7.52 -12.43
CA ILE A 15 -7.23 -8.66 -11.88
C ILE A 15 -8.02 -9.41 -12.94
N ILE A 16 -8.16 -8.85 -14.15
CA ILE A 16 -8.84 -9.49 -15.28
C ILE A 16 -7.80 -10.30 -16.05
N PRO A 17 -8.00 -11.61 -16.24
CA PRO A 17 -7.13 -12.43 -17.08
C PRO A 17 -7.00 -11.90 -18.52
N ASP A 18 -5.79 -11.98 -19.08
CA ASP A 18 -5.45 -11.51 -20.43
C ASP A 18 -6.40 -12.01 -21.52
N TYR A 19 -6.87 -13.25 -21.43
CA TYR A 19 -7.77 -13.83 -22.42
C TYR A 19 -9.16 -13.17 -22.39
N LEU A 20 -9.67 -12.81 -21.20
CA LEU A 20 -10.93 -12.09 -21.04
C LEU A 20 -10.79 -10.63 -21.44
N GLU A 21 -9.65 -10.00 -21.17
CA GLU A 21 -9.35 -8.64 -21.66
C GLU A 21 -9.38 -8.59 -23.19
N LYS A 22 -8.69 -9.52 -23.86
CA LYS A 22 -8.68 -9.62 -25.32
C LYS A 22 -10.08 -9.87 -25.89
N GLU A 23 -10.86 -10.72 -25.24
CA GLU A 23 -12.23 -11.01 -25.66
C GLU A 23 -13.14 -9.79 -25.51
N LEU A 24 -13.08 -9.08 -24.38
CA LEU A 24 -13.83 -7.85 -24.18
C LEU A 24 -13.45 -6.78 -25.20
N LYS A 25 -12.16 -6.59 -25.50
CA LYS A 25 -11.71 -5.63 -26.53
C LYS A 25 -12.28 -5.97 -27.91
N ARG A 26 -12.33 -7.25 -28.28
CA ARG A 26 -12.95 -7.68 -29.55
C ARG A 26 -14.43 -7.32 -29.59
N LYS A 27 -15.17 -7.56 -28.50
CA LYS A 27 -16.60 -7.22 -28.40
C LYS A 27 -16.88 -5.72 -28.37
N LEU A 28 -15.99 -4.93 -27.78
CA LEU A 28 -16.07 -3.47 -27.82
C LEU A 28 -15.87 -2.93 -29.25
N VAL A 29 -14.98 -3.55 -30.03
CA VAL A 29 -14.76 -3.19 -31.44
C VAL A 29 -15.92 -3.62 -32.35
N SER A 30 -16.59 -4.74 -32.06
CA SER A 30 -17.78 -5.16 -32.82
C SER A 30 -19.01 -4.28 -32.59
N ASN A 31 -18.96 -3.37 -31.60
CA ASN A 31 -20.05 -2.44 -31.23
C ASN A 31 -21.36 -3.13 -30.81
N GLU A 32 -21.27 -4.38 -30.34
CA GLU A 32 -22.40 -5.18 -29.86
C GLU A 32 -22.60 -4.96 -28.35
N MET A 33 -23.23 -3.83 -28.00
CA MET A 33 -23.34 -3.38 -26.60
C MET A 33 -24.09 -4.38 -25.68
N ASP A 34 -25.06 -5.12 -26.22
CA ASP A 34 -25.77 -6.16 -25.47
C ASP A 34 -24.84 -7.33 -25.11
N GLU A 35 -24.00 -7.76 -26.06
CA GLU A 35 -23.01 -8.80 -25.82
C GLU A 35 -21.94 -8.36 -24.83
N VAL A 36 -21.48 -7.11 -24.94
CA VAL A 36 -20.55 -6.51 -23.97
C VAL A 36 -21.15 -6.53 -22.57
N THR A 37 -22.43 -6.18 -22.43
CA THR A 37 -23.12 -6.16 -21.14
C THR A 37 -23.23 -7.56 -20.54
N VAL A 38 -23.63 -8.55 -21.34
CA VAL A 38 -23.70 -9.96 -20.91
C VAL A 38 -22.32 -10.47 -20.53
N PHE A 39 -21.29 -10.18 -21.32
CA PHE A 39 -19.91 -10.58 -21.05
C PHE A 39 -19.38 -9.98 -19.75
N LEU A 40 -19.58 -8.68 -19.53
CA LEU A 40 -19.20 -8.00 -18.29
C LEU A 40 -19.88 -8.64 -17.09
N ARG A 41 -21.19 -8.93 -17.19
CA ARG A 41 -21.98 -9.53 -16.11
C ARG A 41 -21.54 -10.96 -15.77
N ASP A 42 -21.31 -11.78 -16.79
CA ASP A 42 -21.16 -13.23 -16.60
C ASP A 42 -19.69 -13.68 -16.47
N LYS A 43 -18.74 -12.90 -16.99
CA LYS A 43 -17.32 -13.26 -16.98
C LYS A 43 -16.47 -12.35 -16.09
N ILE A 44 -16.64 -11.03 -16.18
CA ILE A 44 -15.77 -10.09 -15.45
C ILE A 44 -16.29 -9.79 -14.04
N ALA A 45 -17.60 -9.54 -13.88
CA ALA A 45 -18.16 -9.19 -12.58
C ALA A 45 -17.93 -10.26 -11.49
N PRO A 46 -17.96 -11.58 -11.76
CA PRO A 46 -17.62 -12.59 -10.76
C PRO A 46 -16.18 -12.47 -10.26
N ILE A 47 -15.22 -12.19 -11.16
CA ILE A 47 -13.79 -12.03 -10.82
C ILE A 47 -13.59 -10.79 -9.95
N VAL A 48 -14.20 -9.67 -10.35
CA VAL A 48 -14.15 -8.41 -9.59
C VAL A 48 -14.76 -8.61 -8.20
N ARG A 49 -15.92 -9.28 -8.10
CA ARG A 49 -16.57 -9.59 -6.82
C ARG A 49 -15.72 -10.50 -5.93
N ASP A 50 -15.14 -11.55 -6.49
CA ASP A 50 -14.23 -12.45 -5.77
C ASP A 50 -13.04 -11.68 -5.21
N TYR A 51 -12.41 -10.84 -6.01
CA TYR A 51 -11.31 -9.98 -5.58
C TYR A 51 -11.73 -9.07 -4.40
N PHE A 52 -12.86 -8.36 -4.52
CA PHE A 52 -13.36 -7.50 -3.46
C PHE A 52 -13.71 -8.29 -2.18
N SER A 53 -14.24 -9.51 -2.31
CA SER A 53 -14.55 -10.37 -1.18
C SER A 53 -13.28 -10.79 -0.42
N LYS A 54 -12.22 -11.16 -1.14
CA LYS A 54 -10.91 -11.48 -0.57
C LYS A 54 -10.37 -10.29 0.20
N ILE A 55 -10.22 -9.15 -0.45
CA ILE A 55 -9.64 -7.98 0.23
C ILE A 55 -10.50 -7.44 1.38
N SER A 56 -11.79 -7.76 1.43
CA SER A 56 -12.68 -7.33 2.52
C SER A 56 -12.71 -8.32 3.70
N THR A 57 -12.13 -9.51 3.55
CA THR A 57 -12.14 -10.55 4.59
C THR A 57 -11.43 -10.06 5.86
N PRO A 58 -12.09 -10.10 7.03
CA PRO A 58 -11.43 -9.74 8.28
C PRO A 58 -10.34 -10.76 8.65
N GLY A 59 -9.11 -10.28 8.88
CA GLY A 59 -7.96 -11.14 9.16
C GLY A 59 -7.28 -11.65 7.89
N LEU A 60 -6.17 -12.38 8.04
CA LEU A 60 -5.41 -12.92 6.91
C LEU A 60 -6.18 -14.08 6.25
N ILE A 61 -6.20 -14.08 4.93
CA ILE A 61 -6.73 -15.16 4.11
C ILE A 61 -5.68 -16.27 4.02
N ASP A 62 -6.08 -17.50 3.69
CA ASP A 62 -5.13 -18.57 3.41
C ASP A 62 -4.21 -18.17 2.24
N GLY A 63 -2.89 -18.36 2.41
CA GLY A 63 -1.87 -17.87 1.48
C GLY A 63 -1.61 -16.35 1.51
N GLU A 64 -2.25 -15.58 2.39
CA GLU A 64 -1.95 -14.16 2.60
C GLU A 64 -0.81 -13.99 3.61
N GLU A 65 0.29 -13.35 3.17
CA GLU A 65 1.48 -13.13 3.99
C GLU A 65 1.72 -11.65 4.23
N ILE A 66 2.08 -11.28 5.47
CA ILE A 66 2.49 -9.92 5.82
C ILE A 66 3.95 -9.74 5.39
N LEU A 67 4.18 -8.81 4.46
CA LEU A 67 5.50 -8.53 3.88
C LEU A 67 6.14 -7.28 4.47
N TRP A 68 5.31 -6.37 4.96
CA TRP A 68 5.76 -5.18 5.68
C TRP A 68 4.75 -4.81 6.74
N GLN A 69 5.25 -4.36 7.88
CA GLN A 69 4.44 -3.93 9.01
C GLN A 69 5.11 -2.74 9.70
N SER A 70 4.30 -1.80 10.17
CA SER A 70 4.75 -0.73 11.05
C SER A 70 3.70 -0.43 12.12
N GLY A 71 4.17 -0.21 13.34
CA GLY A 71 3.32 0.23 14.44
C GLY A 71 3.12 1.74 14.37
N GLY A 72 1.86 2.19 14.33
CA GLY A 72 1.55 3.60 14.54
C GLY A 72 2.03 4.02 15.93
N GLN A 73 2.92 5.01 15.99
CA GLN A 73 3.51 5.52 17.24
C GLN A 73 2.43 6.28 18.04
N GLY A 74 1.74 5.59 18.94
CA GLY A 74 0.84 6.20 19.91
C GLY A 74 1.65 6.80 21.06
N PHE A 75 1.71 8.13 21.15
CA PHE A 75 2.19 8.79 22.36
C PHE A 75 1.09 8.69 23.43
N ILE A 76 1.28 7.80 24.40
CA ILE A 76 0.52 7.72 25.66
C ILE A 76 -0.94 7.19 25.47
N HIS A 77 -1.21 5.97 25.94
CA HIS A 77 -2.55 5.36 26.12
C HIS A 77 -3.49 5.20 24.88
N SER A 78 -3.05 5.55 23.68
CA SER A 78 -3.89 5.51 22.47
C SER A 78 -3.69 4.22 21.65
N ARG A 79 -4.81 3.57 21.29
CA ARG A 79 -4.96 2.42 20.38
C ARG A 79 -3.91 2.44 19.24
N SER A 80 -2.85 1.63 19.36
CA SER A 80 -1.82 1.52 18.34
C SER A 80 -2.44 0.86 17.10
N SER A 81 -2.69 1.67 16.07
CA SER A 81 -3.07 1.15 14.76
C SER A 81 -1.84 0.57 14.11
N THR A 82 -1.92 -0.68 13.69
CA THR A 82 -0.85 -1.33 12.95
C THR A 82 -1.15 -1.21 11.46
N TRP A 83 -0.14 -0.80 10.70
CA TRP A 83 -0.19 -0.76 9.25
C TRP A 83 0.53 -1.99 8.71
N ALA A 84 -0.08 -2.67 7.76
CA ALA A 84 0.52 -3.81 7.10
C ALA A 84 0.31 -3.77 5.60
N ILE A 85 1.25 -4.34 4.88
CA ILE A 85 1.17 -4.63 3.45
C ILE A 85 1.35 -6.13 3.31
N THR A 86 0.38 -6.77 2.66
CA THR A 86 0.41 -8.19 2.32
C THR A 86 0.68 -8.37 0.84
N ASN A 87 0.77 -9.62 0.39
CA ASN A 87 0.77 -9.95 -1.04
C ASN A 87 -0.55 -9.61 -1.77
N TYR A 88 -1.65 -9.33 -1.05
CA TYR A 88 -2.95 -9.00 -1.66
C TYR A 88 -3.41 -7.55 -1.45
N ARG A 89 -3.14 -6.98 -0.28
CA ARG A 89 -3.72 -5.69 0.14
C ARG A 89 -2.84 -4.94 1.14
N ALA A 90 -3.02 -3.64 1.19
CA ALA A 90 -2.57 -2.80 2.29
C ALA A 90 -3.72 -2.64 3.28
N LEU A 91 -3.46 -2.73 4.57
CA LEU A 91 -4.50 -2.66 5.59
C LEU A 91 -4.05 -1.97 6.87
N ILE A 92 -4.99 -1.32 7.54
CA ILE A 92 -4.84 -0.82 8.91
C ILE A 92 -5.69 -1.71 9.79
N TYR A 93 -5.12 -2.25 10.86
CA TYR A 93 -5.86 -3.00 11.86
C TYR A 93 -5.53 -2.48 13.25
N HIS A 94 -6.51 -2.56 14.15
CA HIS A 94 -6.21 -2.47 15.57
C HIS A 94 -5.78 -3.85 16.05
N THR A 95 -4.78 -3.89 16.92
CA THR A 95 -4.48 -5.07 17.73
C THR A 95 -5.32 -4.95 19.00
N PRO A 96 -6.49 -5.61 19.13
CA PRO A 96 -7.23 -5.57 20.37
C PRO A 96 -6.48 -6.42 21.39
N HIS A 97 -6.37 -5.96 22.63
CA HIS A 97 -5.73 -6.70 23.72
C HIS A 97 -6.33 -8.10 23.97
N ARG A 98 -7.49 -8.45 23.39
CA ARG A 98 -8.25 -9.70 23.63
C ARG A 98 -9.13 -10.24 22.48
N LYS A 99 -9.05 -9.74 21.24
CA LYS A 99 -9.89 -10.23 20.11
C LYS A 99 -9.12 -10.25 18.78
N LYS A 100 -9.60 -11.03 17.79
CA LYS A 100 -9.02 -11.10 16.44
C LYS A 100 -8.88 -9.69 15.83
N PRO A 101 -7.77 -9.38 15.16
CA PRO A 101 -7.57 -8.08 14.52
C PRO A 101 -8.62 -7.87 13.44
N ALA A 102 -9.39 -6.78 13.56
CA ALA A 102 -10.30 -6.33 12.53
C ALA A 102 -9.60 -5.28 11.66
N ALA A 103 -9.57 -5.49 10.35
CA ALA A 103 -9.12 -4.48 9.41
C ALA A 103 -10.13 -3.31 9.42
N ILE A 104 -9.61 -2.09 9.58
CA ILE A 104 -10.37 -0.84 9.68
C ILE A 104 -10.44 -0.16 8.32
N LYS A 105 -9.35 -0.26 7.57
CA LYS A 105 -9.23 0.26 6.20
C LYS A 105 -8.40 -0.70 5.39
N VAL A 106 -8.76 -0.87 4.12
CA VAL A 106 -8.07 -1.74 3.18
C VAL A 106 -7.93 -1.04 1.82
N ALA A 107 -6.80 -1.25 1.16
CA ALA A 107 -6.59 -0.95 -0.24
C ALA A 107 -6.10 -2.21 -0.97
N GLY A 108 -6.79 -2.63 -2.02
CA GLY A 108 -6.37 -3.77 -2.84
C GLY A 108 -5.14 -3.41 -3.67
N LEU A 109 -4.04 -4.15 -3.54
CA LEU A 109 -2.77 -3.79 -4.19
C LEU A 109 -2.87 -3.84 -5.71
N ALA A 110 -3.58 -4.82 -6.26
CA ALA A 110 -3.73 -5.01 -7.70
C ALA A 110 -4.38 -3.80 -8.37
N ILE A 111 -5.38 -3.20 -7.73
CA ILE A 111 -6.19 -2.13 -8.31
C ILE A 111 -5.76 -0.73 -7.87
N SER A 112 -4.99 -0.60 -6.78
CA SER A 112 -4.62 0.70 -6.23
C SER A 112 -3.26 1.16 -6.72
N ASP A 113 -3.13 2.43 -7.07
CA ASP A 113 -1.84 3.10 -7.26
C ASP A 113 -1.23 3.48 -5.93
N VAL A 114 0.10 3.54 -5.89
CA VAL A 114 0.86 3.91 -4.70
C VAL A 114 1.72 5.14 -4.98
N ILE A 115 1.51 6.19 -4.20
CA ILE A 115 2.30 7.42 -4.27
C ILE A 115 2.91 7.74 -2.91
N THR A 116 3.92 8.59 -2.94
CA THR A 116 4.56 9.13 -1.74
C THR A 116 4.28 10.62 -1.65
N MET A 117 3.88 11.09 -0.47
CA MET A 117 3.57 12.49 -0.19
C MET A 117 4.29 12.96 1.08
N ASN A 118 4.32 14.27 1.33
CA ASN A 118 4.81 14.87 2.58
C ASN A 118 6.18 14.34 3.03
N GLN A 119 7.13 14.23 2.11
CA GLN A 119 8.43 13.66 2.41
C GLN A 119 9.31 14.66 3.16
N HIS A 120 9.88 14.23 4.29
CA HIS A 120 10.85 15.00 5.06
C HIS A 120 11.99 14.12 5.54
N ARG A 121 13.14 14.73 5.82
CA ARG A 121 14.32 14.04 6.31
C ARG A 121 14.51 14.35 7.78
N ARG A 122 14.70 13.32 8.62
CA ARG A 122 15.11 13.49 10.02
C ARG A 122 16.56 13.07 10.15
N SER A 123 17.38 13.94 10.74
CA SER A 123 18.77 13.67 11.04
C SER A 123 18.94 13.60 12.55
N ASN A 124 19.35 12.44 13.06
CA ASN A 124 19.82 12.34 14.42
C ASN A 124 21.34 12.57 14.40
N SER A 125 21.76 13.75 14.84
CA SER A 125 23.18 14.05 15.05
C SER A 125 23.51 13.89 16.54
N SER A 126 24.25 12.85 16.89
CA SER A 126 24.94 12.78 18.17
C SER A 126 26.32 13.42 18.01
N HIS A 127 26.50 14.62 18.53
CA HIS A 127 27.80 15.29 18.59
C HIS A 127 28.38 15.13 20.00
N SER A 128 29.50 14.41 20.14
CA SER A 128 30.33 14.48 21.34
C SER A 128 31.54 15.34 21.04
N GLY A 129 31.54 16.58 21.54
CA GLY A 129 32.68 17.50 21.48
C GLY A 129 33.34 17.61 22.86
N GLY A 130 34.67 17.75 22.89
CA GLY A 130 35.44 17.92 24.12
C GLY A 130 35.21 19.29 24.79
N PHE A 131 35.18 19.31 26.13
CA PHE A 131 35.10 20.54 26.92
C PHE A 131 36.50 21.12 27.16
N ILE A 132 36.66 22.44 27.04
CA ILE A 132 37.92 23.14 27.33
C ILE A 132 38.03 23.36 28.85
N TYR A 133 39.05 22.79 29.49
CA TYR A 133 39.49 23.19 30.84
C TYR A 133 40.71 24.13 30.75
N LYS A 134 40.78 25.09 31.67
CA LYS A 134 41.75 26.21 31.75
C LYS A 134 43.26 25.86 31.74
N LYS A 135 43.67 24.60 31.54
CA LYS A 135 45.09 24.20 31.60
C LYS A 135 45.49 23.07 30.63
N GLY A 136 44.91 23.03 29.43
CA GLY A 136 45.37 22.17 28.34
C GLY A 136 44.40 22.05 27.16
N ILE A 137 44.93 21.86 25.95
CA ILE A 137 44.13 21.50 24.76
C ILE A 137 44.01 19.97 24.72
N GLY A 138 42.82 19.45 25.02
CA GLY A 138 42.48 18.06 24.76
C GLY A 138 41.94 17.91 23.34
N LEU A 139 42.68 17.27 22.44
CA LEU A 139 42.20 16.88 21.12
C LEU A 139 41.24 15.69 21.26
N GLY A 140 39.94 15.96 21.39
CA GLY A 140 38.90 14.97 21.21
C GLY A 140 38.55 14.86 19.73
N ALA A 141 39.04 13.83 19.04
CA ALA A 141 38.57 13.48 17.71
C ALA A 141 37.11 12.99 17.81
N GLY A 142 36.16 13.89 17.57
CA GLY A 142 34.73 13.56 17.54
C GLY A 142 34.38 12.80 16.25
N SER A 143 34.17 11.49 16.35
CA SER A 143 33.49 10.71 15.34
C SER A 143 31.98 10.98 15.42
N GLY A 144 31.46 11.84 14.54
CA GLY A 144 30.03 12.05 14.42
C GLY A 144 29.43 11.05 13.44
N SER A 145 28.60 10.12 13.91
CA SER A 145 27.72 9.34 13.04
C SER A 145 26.41 10.11 12.86
N SER A 146 26.06 10.42 11.61
CA SER A 146 24.78 11.04 11.26
C SER A 146 23.92 10.00 10.54
N THR A 147 22.86 9.52 11.20
CA THR A 147 21.87 8.64 10.56
C THR A 147 20.78 9.47 9.91
N SER A 148 20.88 9.53 8.58
CA SER A 148 20.01 10.19 7.62
C SER A 148 18.69 9.48 7.27
N THR A 149 17.64 9.42 8.11
CA THR A 149 16.40 8.69 7.72
C THR A 149 15.37 9.59 7.01
N GLN A 150 14.90 9.16 5.83
CA GLN A 150 13.79 9.80 5.12
C GLN A 150 12.45 9.24 5.63
N TYR A 151 11.50 10.14 5.87
CA TYR A 151 10.13 9.82 6.25
C TYR A 151 9.16 10.44 5.24
N GLY A 152 7.94 9.92 5.16
CA GLY A 152 6.86 10.53 4.39
C GLY A 152 5.62 9.66 4.40
N ASP A 153 4.56 10.14 3.77
CA ASP A 153 3.28 9.44 3.71
C ASP A 153 3.29 8.48 2.52
N LEU A 154 2.82 7.25 2.74
CA LEU A 154 2.52 6.30 1.66
C LEU A 154 1.00 6.30 1.44
N VAL A 155 0.57 6.69 0.24
CA VAL A 155 -0.85 6.88 -0.08
C VAL A 155 -1.25 5.91 -1.19
N PHE A 156 -2.33 5.17 -0.96
CA PHE A 156 -2.96 4.30 -1.92
C PHE A 156 -4.17 5.00 -2.54
N ILE A 157 -4.22 5.00 -3.87
CA ILE A 157 -5.24 5.68 -4.66
C ILE A 157 -5.97 4.66 -5.53
N PHE A 158 -7.29 4.73 -5.57
CA PHE A 158 -8.13 3.96 -6.48
C PHE A 158 -9.12 4.91 -7.15
N ASP A 159 -9.23 4.84 -8.48
CA ASP A 159 -10.12 5.70 -9.28
C ASP A 159 -9.96 7.20 -8.95
N GLY A 160 -8.71 7.66 -8.86
CA GLY A 160 -8.35 9.05 -8.53
C GLY A 160 -8.61 9.48 -7.08
N LYS A 161 -9.10 8.58 -6.21
CA LYS A 161 -9.42 8.89 -4.81
C LYS A 161 -8.47 8.17 -3.85
N GLU A 162 -8.07 8.88 -2.80
CA GLU A 162 -7.33 8.26 -1.69
C GLU A 162 -8.21 7.25 -0.96
N VAL A 163 -7.78 5.99 -0.94
CA VAL A 163 -8.45 4.91 -0.22
C VAL A 163 -7.76 4.57 1.10
N LEU A 164 -6.44 4.74 1.17
CA LEU A 164 -5.65 4.40 2.35
C LEU A 164 -4.38 5.25 2.43
N ARG A 165 -4.00 5.65 3.65
CA ARG A 165 -2.75 6.37 3.92
C ARG A 165 -2.05 5.80 5.12
N PHE A 166 -0.74 5.56 4.97
CA PHE A 166 0.20 5.31 6.06
C PHE A 166 1.02 6.58 6.30
N PRO A 167 0.74 7.34 7.36
CA PRO A 167 1.46 8.58 7.62
C PRO A 167 2.88 8.33 8.15
N ASN A 168 3.84 9.19 7.83
CA ASN A 168 5.19 9.17 8.42
C ASN A 168 5.89 7.79 8.38
N VAL A 169 5.75 7.07 7.26
CA VAL A 169 6.46 5.84 6.95
C VAL A 169 7.95 6.13 6.83
N SER A 170 8.79 5.31 7.47
CA SER A 170 10.24 5.33 7.27
C SER A 170 10.59 4.71 5.92
N ASP A 171 11.46 5.37 5.16
CA ASP A 171 11.80 5.02 3.77
C ASP A 171 10.55 4.75 2.90
N PRO A 172 9.68 5.76 2.71
CA PRO A 172 8.44 5.58 1.96
C PRO A 172 8.69 5.20 0.49
N ASN A 173 9.85 5.59 -0.06
CA ASN A 173 10.24 5.23 -1.43
C ASN A 173 10.64 3.76 -1.55
N GLY A 174 11.36 3.20 -0.56
CA GLY A 174 11.65 1.77 -0.49
C GLY A 174 10.37 0.93 -0.40
N VAL A 175 9.45 1.31 0.49
CA VAL A 175 8.16 0.62 0.63
C VAL A 175 7.33 0.72 -0.66
N LYS A 176 7.30 1.87 -1.33
CA LYS A 176 6.65 2.02 -2.64
C LYS A 176 7.23 1.07 -3.70
N ARG A 177 8.55 0.88 -3.74
CA ARG A 177 9.19 -0.06 -4.69
C ARG A 177 8.80 -1.50 -4.39
N MET A 178 8.76 -1.89 -3.11
CA MET A 178 8.28 -3.20 -2.69
C MET A 178 6.84 -3.43 -3.15
N VAL A 179 5.92 -2.49 -2.89
CA VAL A 179 4.53 -2.58 -3.38
C VAL A 179 4.48 -2.71 -4.90
N THR A 180 5.28 -1.94 -5.63
CA THR A 180 5.33 -2.00 -7.10
C THR A 180 5.83 -3.35 -7.60
N ALA A 181 6.80 -3.97 -6.91
CA ALA A 181 7.27 -5.31 -7.22
C ALA A 181 6.18 -6.37 -6.97
N LEU A 182 5.43 -6.25 -5.88
CA LEU A 182 4.31 -7.14 -5.57
C LEU A 182 3.19 -7.04 -6.60
N LYS A 183 2.86 -5.82 -7.05
CA LYS A 183 1.86 -5.63 -8.11
C LYS A 183 2.21 -6.39 -9.40
N ARG A 184 3.50 -6.49 -9.75
CA ARG A 184 3.95 -7.26 -10.93
C ARG A 184 3.79 -8.76 -10.75
N GLN A 185 3.91 -9.28 -9.54
CA GLN A 185 3.70 -10.71 -9.25
C GLN A 185 2.23 -11.10 -9.31
N ILE A 186 1.31 -10.16 -9.08
CA ILE A 186 -0.14 -10.40 -9.19
C ILE A 186 -0.59 -10.45 -10.67
N GLN A 187 0.14 -9.79 -11.58
CA GLN A 187 -0.17 -9.71 -13.02
C GLN A 187 0.15 -10.99 -13.82
N VAL A 188 0.01 -12.18 -13.23
CA VAL A 188 0.23 -13.48 -13.92
C VAL A 188 -1.06 -13.96 -14.58
#